data_AF-A0A656K330-F1
#
_entry.id   AF-A0A656K330-F1
#
_cell.length_a   1.000
_cell.length_b   1.000
_cell.length_c   1.000
_cell.angle_alpha   90.00
_cell.angle_beta   90.00
_cell.angle_gamma   90.00
#
_symmetry.space_group_name_H-M   'P 1'
#
loop_
_entity.id
_entity.type
_entity.pdbx_description
1 polymer ?
#
loop_
_entity_poly.entity_id
_entity_poly.type
_entity_poly.pdbx_seq_one_letter_code
_entity_poly.pdbx_strand_id
1 'polypeptide(L)'
;RDVAKVLGLPPDQINALADAFSRWSDTLPSAERLREYGFDAETPILKRVLTLTGELIGFPRHLSQHPGGFVISEHPLDTLV
;
A
#
# COMPACT_ATOMS: atom_id res chain seq x y z
N ARG A 1 -1.04 4.69 -3.15
CA ARG A 1 -2.12 5.64 -3.55
C ARG A 1 -2.35 6.69 -2.47
N ASP A 2 -2.61 6.30 -1.22
CA ASP A 2 -2.99 7.25 -0.14
C ASP A 2 -1.93 8.33 0.14
N VAL A 3 -0.65 7.95 0.25
CA VAL A 3 0.47 8.89 0.43
C VAL A 3 0.55 9.90 -0.72
N ALA A 4 0.49 9.44 -1.97
CA ALA A 4 0.55 10.29 -3.15
C ALA A 4 -0.62 11.30 -3.21
N LYS A 5 -1.83 10.86 -2.81
CA LYS A 5 -3.01 11.73 -2.70
C LYS A 5 -2.80 12.84 -1.66
N VAL A 6 -2.31 12.49 -0.47
CA VAL A 6 -2.05 13.45 0.61
C VAL A 6 -0.96 14.46 0.21
N LEU A 7 0.05 14.01 -0.53
CA LEU A 7 1.13 14.87 -1.05
C LEU A 7 0.74 15.66 -2.31
N GLY A 8 -0.51 15.57 -2.77
CA GLY A 8 -1.06 16.43 -3.82
C GLY A 8 -0.77 16.00 -5.25
N LEU A 9 -0.44 14.73 -5.50
CA LEU A 9 -0.29 14.24 -6.87
C LEU A 9 -1.65 14.25 -7.60
N PRO A 10 -1.68 14.61 -8.89
CA PRO A 10 -2.87 14.48 -9.72
C PRO A 10 -3.39 13.03 -9.79
N PRO A 11 -4.71 12.80 -9.91
CA PRO A 11 -5.29 11.46 -9.93
C PRO A 11 -4.72 10.51 -11.02
N ASP A 12 -4.42 11.04 -12.20
CA ASP A 12 -3.78 10.33 -13.30
C ASP A 12 -2.36 9.88 -12.93
N GLN A 13 -1.56 10.74 -12.31
CA GLN A 13 -0.23 10.37 -11.79
C GLN A 13 -0.33 9.36 -10.65
N ILE A 14 -1.32 9.47 -9.76
CA ILE A 14 -1.53 8.49 -8.69
C ILE A 14 -1.82 7.10 -9.27
N ASN A 15 -2.63 7.03 -10.31
CA ASN A 15 -2.97 5.77 -10.97
C ASN A 15 -1.74 5.18 -11.67
N ALA A 16 -1.04 5.97 -12.50
CA ALA A 16 0.18 5.53 -13.17
C ALA A 16 1.25 5.06 -12.18
N LEU A 17 1.45 5.79 -11.08
CA LEU A 17 2.40 5.40 -10.04
C LEU A 17 1.96 4.11 -9.35
N ALA A 18 0.66 3.93 -9.09
CA ALA A 18 0.15 2.70 -8.49
C ALA A 18 0.31 1.49 -9.43
N ASP A 19 0.23 1.68 -10.74
CA ASP A 19 0.43 0.61 -11.71
C ASP A 19 1.91 0.19 -11.82
N ALA A 20 2.85 1.08 -11.48
CA ALA A 20 4.26 0.73 -11.35
C ALA A 20 4.54 -0.22 -10.18
N PHE A 21 3.68 -0.26 -9.14
CA PHE A 21 3.80 -1.21 -8.04
C PHE A 21 3.35 -2.60 -8.48
N SER A 22 4.07 -3.64 -8.02
CA SER A 22 3.61 -5.01 -8.22
C SER A 22 2.38 -5.27 -7.35
N ARG A 23 1.31 -5.80 -7.97
CA ARG A 23 0.09 -6.21 -7.24
C ARG A 23 0.32 -7.28 -6.17
N TRP A 24 1.44 -7.98 -6.24
CA TRP A 24 1.74 -9.16 -5.39
C TRP A 24 2.96 -8.93 -4.50
N SER A 25 3.47 -7.71 -4.41
CA SER A 25 4.67 -7.41 -3.64
C SER A 25 4.43 -6.31 -2.62
N ASP A 26 4.97 -6.52 -1.43
CA ASP A 26 5.11 -5.53 -0.37
C ASP A 26 6.41 -4.73 -0.51
N THR A 27 6.95 -4.63 -1.73
CA THR A 27 8.19 -3.88 -1.99
C THR A 27 7.93 -2.67 -2.89
N LEU A 28 8.72 -1.63 -2.66
CA LEU A 28 8.74 -0.46 -3.54
C LEU A 28 9.25 -0.85 -4.94
N PRO A 29 8.72 -0.24 -6.02
CA PRO A 29 9.22 -0.47 -7.38
C PRO A 29 10.67 -0.01 -7.53
N SER A 30 11.42 -0.67 -8.41
CA SER A 30 12.77 -0.23 -8.77
C SER A 30 12.73 1.12 -9.50
N ALA A 31 13.84 1.86 -9.46
CA ALA A 31 13.96 3.11 -10.20
C ALA A 31 13.78 2.92 -11.72
N GLU A 32 14.17 1.77 -12.26
CA GLU A 32 13.95 1.43 -13.67
C GLU A 32 12.46 1.28 -13.99
N ARG A 33 11.73 0.54 -13.16
CA ARG A 33 10.29 0.37 -13.32
C ARG A 33 9.54 1.69 -13.16
N LEU A 34 9.97 2.56 -12.26
CA LEU A 34 9.39 3.91 -12.15
C LEU A 34 9.59 4.73 -13.44
N ARG A 35 10.78 4.63 -14.06
CA ARG A 35 11.07 5.32 -15.34
C ARG A 35 10.21 4.80 -16.49
N GLU A 36 9.91 3.51 -16.55
CA GLU A 36 8.99 2.94 -17.56
C GLU A 36 7.59 3.58 -17.50
N TYR A 37 7.17 4.03 -16.31
CA TYR A 37 5.90 4.71 -16.08
C TYR A 37 6.02 6.25 -16.15
N GLY A 38 7.17 6.78 -16.59
CA GLY A 38 7.40 8.21 -16.75
C GLY A 38 7.76 8.95 -15.45
N PHE A 39 8.15 8.22 -14.41
CA PHE A 39 8.53 8.81 -13.12
C PHE A 39 10.04 8.87 -12.93
N ASP A 40 10.52 10.00 -12.43
CA ASP A 40 11.90 10.16 -11.97
C ASP A 40 11.98 10.02 -10.45
N ALA A 41 12.60 8.90 -10.01
CA ALA A 41 12.85 8.55 -8.61
C ALA A 41 13.67 9.62 -7.87
N GLU A 42 14.41 10.48 -8.59
CA GLU A 42 15.25 11.50 -7.99
C GLU A 42 14.49 12.79 -7.63
N THR A 43 13.27 12.96 -8.12
CA THR A 43 12.46 14.15 -7.83
C THR A 43 12.12 14.22 -6.33
N PRO A 44 12.16 15.41 -5.70
CA PRO A 44 11.91 15.54 -4.26
C PRO A 44 10.55 14.99 -3.81
N ILE A 45 9.52 15.19 -4.64
CA ILE A 45 8.17 14.70 -4.36
C ILE A 45 8.11 13.18 -4.39
N LEU A 46 8.72 12.54 -5.39
CA LEU A 46 8.65 11.09 -5.52
C LEU A 46 9.49 10.40 -4.46
N LYS A 47 10.67 10.93 -4.10
CA LYS A 47 11.43 10.46 -2.94
C LYS A 47 10.56 10.44 -1.69
N ARG A 48 9.87 11.53 -1.41
CA ARG A 48 9.01 11.64 -0.22
C ARG A 48 7.83 10.67 -0.27
N VAL A 49 7.20 10.48 -1.44
CA VAL A 49 6.14 9.49 -1.63
C VAL A 49 6.68 8.07 -1.35
N LEU A 50 7.83 7.70 -1.92
CA LEU A 50 8.41 6.37 -1.78
C LEU A 50 8.87 6.09 -0.35
N THR A 51 9.53 7.04 0.31
CA THR A 51 9.95 6.92 1.71
C THR A 51 8.76 6.68 2.63
N LEU A 52 7.76 7.57 2.59
CA LEU A 52 6.58 7.45 3.46
C LEU A 52 5.74 6.21 3.12
N THR A 53 5.68 5.83 1.84
CA THR A 53 5.01 4.57 1.45
C THR A 53 5.75 3.39 2.06
N GLY A 54 7.08 3.35 2.00
CA GLY A 54 7.89 2.29 2.59
C GLY A 54 7.70 2.15 4.10
N GLU A 55 7.56 3.27 4.82
CA GLU A 55 7.29 3.26 6.27
C GLU A 55 5.89 2.71 6.62
N LEU A 56 4.93 2.81 5.70
CA LEU A 56 3.54 2.39 5.93
C LEU A 56 3.25 0.98 5.40
N ILE A 57 4.16 0.34 4.68
CA ILE A 57 4.00 -1.05 4.25
C ILE A 57 3.92 -1.95 5.49
N GLY A 58 2.93 -2.86 5.50
CA GLY A 58 2.68 -3.77 6.62
C GLY A 58 1.82 -3.18 7.75
N PHE A 59 1.47 -1.89 7.72
CA PHE A 59 0.56 -1.33 8.71
C PHE A 59 -0.87 -1.86 8.53
N PRO A 60 -1.58 -2.21 9.62
CA PRO A 60 -2.97 -2.62 9.55
C PRO A 60 -3.82 -1.46 9.03
N ARG A 61 -4.69 -1.74 8.04
CA ARG A 61 -5.59 -0.72 7.48
C ARG A 61 -6.86 -0.58 8.30
N HIS A 62 -7.61 -1.66 8.40
CA HIS A 62 -8.88 -1.72 9.13
C HIS A 62 -9.01 -3.09 9.79
N LEU A 63 -9.66 -3.12 10.96
CA LEU A 63 -10.19 -4.37 11.48
C LEU A 63 -11.36 -4.78 10.58
N SER A 64 -11.18 -5.87 9.84
CA SER A 64 -12.20 -6.41 8.95
C SER A 64 -12.56 -7.83 9.35
N GLN A 65 -13.81 -8.21 9.11
CA GLN A 65 -14.28 -9.57 9.32
C GLN A 65 -14.22 -10.32 7.98
N HIS A 66 -13.76 -11.56 8.00
CA HIS A 66 -13.73 -12.39 6.79
C HIS A 66 -15.17 -12.69 6.34
N PRO A 67 -15.57 -12.37 5.10
CA PRO A 67 -16.90 -12.69 4.57
C PRO A 67 -17.01 -14.20 4.31
N GLY A 68 -17.25 -14.97 5.38
CA GLY A 68 -17.22 -16.43 5.40
C GLY A 68 -16.49 -17.01 6.61
N GLY A 69 -15.92 -16.18 7.48
CA GLY A 69 -15.21 -16.63 8.67
C GLY A 69 -16.21 -17.02 9.77
N PHE A 70 -16.09 -18.24 10.27
CA PHE A 70 -16.81 -18.71 11.45
C PHE A 70 -15.80 -19.33 12.41
N VAL A 71 -16.02 -19.13 13.71
CA VAL A 71 -15.25 -19.77 14.77
C VAL A 71 -16.20 -20.73 15.48
N ILE A 72 -15.82 -22.01 15.57
CA ILE A 72 -16.57 -23.04 16.27
C ILE A 72 -15.72 -23.45 17.48
N SER A 73 -16.29 -23.36 18.67
CA SER A 73 -15.63 -23.70 19.92
C SER A 73 -16.55 -24.55 20.79
N GLU A 74 -15.96 -25.47 21.55
CA GLU A 74 -16.67 -26.27 22.57
C GLU A 74 -17.01 -25.43 23.81
N HIS A 75 -16.21 -24.40 24.10
CA HIS A 75 -16.34 -23.51 25.26
C HIS A 75 -16.64 -22.06 24.82
N PRO A 76 -17.13 -21.17 25.72
CA PRO A 76 -17.34 -19.76 25.40
C PRO A 76 -16.10 -19.08 24.76
N LEU A 77 -16.31 -18.27 23.73
CA LEU A 77 -15.22 -17.71 22.90
C LEU A 77 -14.27 -16.79 23.67
N ASP A 78 -14.74 -16.11 24.71
CA ASP A 78 -13.94 -15.23 25.58
C ASP A 78 -12.87 -15.98 26.39
N THR A 79 -12.94 -17.31 26.44
CA THR A 79 -11.87 -18.15 27.01
C THR A 79 -10.70 -18.38 26.04
N LEU A 80 -10.83 -17.98 24.77
CA LEU A 80 -9.88 -18.25 23.68
C LEU A 80 -9.33 -16.98 23.00
N VAL A 81 -10.10 -15.90 22.89
CA VAL A 81 -9.76 -14.67 22.16
C VAL A 81 -9.83 -13.40 23.00
#